data_AF-A0A2E1XFT7-F1
#
_entry.id   AF-A0A2E1XFT7-F1
#
_cell.length_a   1.000
_cell.length_b   1.000
_cell.length_c   1.000
_cell.angle_alpha   90.00
_cell.angle_beta   90.00
_cell.angle_gamma   90.00
#
_symmetry.space_group_name_H-M   'P 1'
#
loop_
_entity.id
_entity.type
_entity.pdbx_description
1 polymer ?
#
loop_
_entity_poly.entity_id
_entity_poly.type
_entity_poly.pdbx_seq_one_letter_code
_entity_poly.pdbx_strand_id
1 'polypeptide(L)'
;MPGSQAPSILRISEHEPEEFFDVEKLFGRIEGFVRQRQNKQPVIITIETPGKGAMGIGIGARQGLCLHHMPEDNEPPYLASINETENSDDTVDYYLFGNHHTEVETRHIIGIAPALEAVGEFCRTGALSGAISWTEV
;
A
#
# COMPACT_ATOMS: atom_id res chain seq x y z
N MET A 1 -15.45 27.17 8.97
CA MET A 1 -15.97 26.05 8.16
C MET A 1 -14.88 24.98 8.19
N PRO A 2 -15.05 23.86 8.91
CA PRO A 2 -14.09 22.77 8.81
C PRO A 2 -14.20 22.22 7.38
N GLY A 3 -13.12 22.30 6.62
CA GLY A 3 -13.08 21.80 5.25
C GLY A 3 -13.38 20.30 5.25
N SER A 4 -14.32 19.87 4.41
CA SER A 4 -14.60 18.45 4.20
C SER A 4 -13.31 17.79 3.70
N GLN A 5 -12.75 16.86 4.47
CA GLN A 5 -11.63 16.05 4.03
C GLN A 5 -12.09 15.20 2.83
N ALA A 6 -11.34 15.23 1.73
CA ALA A 6 -11.62 14.37 0.59
C ALA A 6 -11.45 12.89 0.99
N PRO A 7 -12.31 11.97 0.51
CA PRO A 7 -12.18 10.55 0.84
C PRO A 7 -10.91 9.96 0.24
N SER A 8 -10.34 8.97 0.91
CA SER A 8 -9.40 8.05 0.28
C SER A 8 -10.19 6.96 -0.45
N ILE A 9 -9.83 6.67 -1.69
CA ILE A 9 -10.51 5.71 -2.56
C ILE A 9 -9.66 4.45 -2.60
N LEU A 10 -10.17 3.35 -2.05
CA LEU A 10 -9.55 2.05 -2.15
C LEU A 10 -9.98 1.37 -3.44
N ARG A 11 -9.01 1.07 -4.30
CA ARG A 11 -9.18 0.27 -5.51
C ARG A 11 -8.59 -1.11 -5.33
N ILE A 12 -9.37 -2.08 -5.76
CA ILE A 12 -9.01 -3.48 -5.77
C ILE A 12 -9.40 -3.96 -7.15
N SER A 13 -8.45 -4.52 -7.89
CA SER A 13 -8.67 -4.88 -9.29
C SER A 13 -9.94 -5.72 -9.51
N GLU A 14 -10.26 -6.58 -8.55
CA GLU A 14 -11.39 -7.51 -8.61
C GLU A 14 -12.73 -6.93 -8.11
N HIS A 15 -12.78 -5.68 -7.62
CA HIS A 15 -13.97 -5.12 -6.97
C HIS A 15 -14.27 -3.68 -7.42
N GLU A 16 -15.51 -3.23 -7.17
CA GLU A 16 -15.84 -1.81 -7.30
C GLU A 16 -15.00 -0.97 -6.30
N PRO A 17 -14.59 0.26 -6.65
CA PRO A 17 -13.88 1.14 -5.74
C PRO A 17 -14.69 1.43 -4.48
N GLU A 18 -14.03 1.41 -3.33
CA GLU A 18 -14.64 1.69 -2.04
C GLU A 18 -14.11 3.02 -1.48
N GLU A 19 -15.01 3.93 -1.07
CA GLU A 19 -14.63 5.21 -0.49
C GLU A 19 -14.53 5.14 1.05
N PHE A 20 -13.44 5.68 1.59
CA PHE A 20 -13.19 5.74 3.02
C PHE A 20 -12.96 7.18 3.48
N PHE A 21 -13.80 7.63 4.39
CA PHE A 21 -13.68 8.93 5.09
C PHE A 21 -13.05 8.77 6.48
N ASP A 22 -12.81 7.54 6.91
CA ASP A 22 -12.30 7.17 8.23
C ASP A 22 -11.16 6.17 8.06
N VAL A 23 -9.97 6.56 8.51
CA VAL A 23 -8.74 5.77 8.39
C VAL A 23 -8.85 4.47 9.20
N GLU A 24 -9.56 4.46 10.33
CA GLU A 24 -9.72 3.24 11.13
C GLU A 24 -10.57 2.19 10.38
N LYS A 25 -11.58 2.64 9.64
CA LYS A 25 -12.37 1.75 8.77
C LYS A 25 -11.55 1.22 7.61
N LEU A 26 -10.71 2.06 7.02
CA LEU A 26 -9.77 1.66 5.98
C LEU A 26 -8.78 0.61 6.50
N PHE A 27 -8.22 0.80 7.70
CA PHE A 27 -7.36 -0.19 8.35
C PHE A 27 -8.07 -1.52 8.55
N GLY A 28 -9.27 -1.52 9.14
CA GLY A 28 -10.06 -2.73 9.31
C GLY A 28 -10.34 -3.43 7.97
N ARG A 29 -10.54 -2.66 6.88
CA ARG A 29 -10.70 -3.22 5.53
C ARG A 29 -9.42 -3.88 5.02
N ILE A 30 -8.28 -3.21 5.12
CA ILE A 30 -6.98 -3.73 4.69
C ILE A 30 -6.62 -4.98 5.49
N GLU A 31 -6.77 -4.97 6.81
CA GLU A 31 -6.54 -6.14 7.65
C GLU A 31 -7.47 -7.29 7.29
N GLY A 32 -8.73 -6.99 6.99
CA GLY A 32 -9.69 -7.96 6.46
C GLY A 32 -9.16 -8.63 5.18
N PHE A 33 -8.60 -7.86 4.25
CA PHE A 33 -7.97 -8.40 3.05
C PHE A 33 -6.73 -9.24 3.34
N VAL A 34 -5.85 -8.77 4.22
CA VAL A 34 -4.67 -9.52 4.66
C VAL A 34 -5.09 -10.89 5.17
N ARG A 35 -6.09 -10.97 6.05
CA ARG A 35 -6.62 -12.24 6.58
C ARG A 35 -7.23 -13.11 5.48
N GLN A 36 -8.03 -12.54 4.58
CA GLN A 36 -8.67 -13.28 3.48
C GLN A 36 -7.69 -13.83 2.45
N ARG A 37 -6.52 -13.20 2.33
CA ARG A 37 -5.44 -13.55 1.40
C ARG A 37 -4.33 -14.40 2.04
N GLN A 38 -4.43 -14.73 3.33
CA GLN A 38 -3.53 -15.71 3.94
C GLN A 38 -3.58 -17.01 3.14
N ASN A 39 -2.42 -17.45 2.63
CA ASN A 39 -2.25 -18.63 1.76
C ASN A 39 -2.91 -18.55 0.37
N LYS A 40 -3.19 -17.34 -0.14
CA LYS A 40 -3.63 -17.12 -1.52
C LYS A 40 -2.55 -16.38 -2.32
N GLN A 41 -2.76 -16.26 -3.62
CA GLN A 41 -1.89 -15.45 -4.48
C GLN A 41 -1.81 -13.99 -3.97
N PRO A 42 -0.60 -13.45 -3.80
CA PRO A 42 -0.41 -12.04 -3.44
C PRO A 42 -0.98 -11.11 -4.49
N VAL A 43 -1.53 -9.98 -4.04
CA VAL A 43 -2.14 -8.96 -4.91
C VAL A 43 -1.73 -7.56 -4.47
N ILE A 44 -1.83 -6.60 -5.40
CA ILE A 44 -1.70 -5.18 -5.09
C ILE A 44 -3.09 -4.57 -5.00
N ILE A 45 -3.34 -3.84 -3.92
CA ILE A 45 -4.46 -2.89 -3.80
C ILE A 45 -3.91 -1.48 -3.90
N THR A 46 -4.71 -0.52 -4.33
CA THR A 46 -4.27 0.88 -4.46
C THR A 46 -5.18 1.79 -3.66
N ILE A 47 -4.60 2.73 -2.94
CA ILE A 47 -5.32 3.82 -2.27
C ILE A 47 -5.01 5.10 -3.02
N GLU A 48 -6.01 5.67 -3.66
CA GLU A 48 -5.94 6.99 -4.26
C GLU A 48 -6.43 8.01 -3.26
N THR A 49 -5.65 9.06 -3.01
CA THR A 49 -6.13 10.21 -2.24
C THR A 49 -6.11 11.44 -3.13
N PRO A 50 -7.27 12.02 -3.49
CA PRO A 50 -7.35 13.17 -4.39
C PRO A 50 -6.43 14.31 -3.94
N GLY A 51 -5.62 14.85 -4.85
CA GLY A 51 -4.66 15.93 -4.54
C GLY A 51 -3.37 15.47 -3.86
N LYS A 52 -3.14 14.16 -3.71
CA LYS A 52 -2.04 13.60 -2.90
C LYS A 52 -1.34 12.38 -3.53
N GLY A 53 -1.78 11.94 -4.71
CA GLY A 53 -1.22 10.77 -5.38
C GLY A 53 -1.87 9.44 -4.96
N ALA A 54 -1.13 8.35 -5.15
CA ALA A 54 -1.59 7.00 -4.91
C ALA A 54 -0.57 6.17 -4.12
N MET A 55 -1.09 5.26 -3.30
CA MET A 55 -0.31 4.28 -2.56
C MET A 55 -0.74 2.86 -2.94
N GLY A 56 0.14 2.12 -3.61
CA GLY A 56 0.02 0.69 -3.83
C GLY A 56 0.41 -0.08 -2.56
N ILE A 57 -0.34 -1.13 -2.25
CA ILE A 57 -0.10 -2.00 -1.10
C ILE A 57 -0.10 -3.45 -1.59
N GLY A 58 1.05 -4.10 -1.53
CA GLY A 58 1.21 -5.52 -1.76
C GLY A 58 0.75 -6.33 -0.54
N ILE A 59 -0.28 -7.15 -0.71
CA ILE A 59 -0.90 -8.01 0.32
C ILE A 59 -0.74 -9.49 -0.03
N GLY A 60 -0.58 -10.34 0.99
CA GLY A 60 -0.59 -11.81 0.84
C GLY A 60 0.80 -12.41 0.66
N ALA A 61 1.82 -11.56 0.56
CA ALA A 61 3.22 -11.93 0.57
C ALA A 61 3.74 -12.01 2.02
N ARG A 62 4.04 -13.23 2.51
CA ARG A 62 4.61 -13.45 3.85
C ARG A 62 3.77 -12.79 4.97
N GLN A 63 4.39 -12.39 6.08
CA GLN A 63 3.71 -11.79 7.25
C GLN A 63 3.70 -10.25 7.25
N GLY A 64 3.89 -9.62 6.08
CA GLY A 64 4.07 -8.17 5.97
C GLY A 64 3.32 -7.55 4.80
N LEU A 65 3.59 -6.26 4.58
CA LEU A 65 3.06 -5.46 3.48
C LEU A 65 4.22 -4.79 2.73
N CYS A 66 4.10 -4.70 1.41
CA CYS A 66 4.94 -3.82 0.61
C CYS A 66 4.14 -2.54 0.29
N LEU A 67 4.72 -1.36 0.47
CA LEU A 67 4.12 -0.09 0.10
C LEU A 67 4.85 0.50 -1.10
N HIS A 68 4.10 1.01 -2.08
CA HIS A 68 4.62 1.77 -3.20
C HIS A 68 3.88 3.10 -3.27
N HIS A 69 4.59 4.20 -3.47
CA HIS A 69 4.03 5.52 -3.63
C HIS A 69 4.26 6.04 -5.04
N MET A 70 3.18 6.59 -5.61
CA MET A 70 3.14 7.28 -6.88
C MET A 70 2.62 8.70 -6.63
N PRO A 71 3.42 9.74 -6.91
CA PRO A 71 2.97 11.12 -6.76
C PRO A 71 1.84 11.45 -7.74
N GLU A 72 1.09 12.52 -7.45
CA GLU A 72 -0.11 12.90 -8.21
C GLU A 72 0.14 13.18 -9.70
N ASP A 73 1.30 13.74 -10.03
CA ASP A 73 1.71 14.03 -11.40
C ASP A 73 2.19 12.78 -12.16
N ASN A 74 2.32 11.63 -11.48
CA ASN A 74 2.93 10.40 -11.99
C ASN A 74 4.36 10.61 -12.51
N GLU A 75 5.06 11.64 -12.03
CA GLU A 75 6.46 11.85 -12.36
C GLU A 75 7.36 11.25 -11.26
N PRO A 76 8.56 10.75 -11.57
CA PRO A 76 9.49 10.29 -10.54
C PRO A 76 9.79 11.38 -9.48
N PRO A 77 10.12 10.99 -8.24
CA PRO A 77 10.49 9.64 -7.83
C PRO A 77 9.30 8.74 -7.45
N TYR A 78 9.33 7.50 -7.94
CA TYR A 78 8.53 6.41 -7.39
C TYR A 78 9.25 5.84 -6.18
N LEU A 79 8.52 5.62 -5.10
CA LEU A 79 9.11 5.21 -3.83
C LEU A 79 8.50 3.89 -3.36
N ALA A 80 9.33 3.01 -2.79
CA ALA A 80 8.89 1.78 -2.15
C ALA A 80 9.34 1.75 -0.69
N SER A 81 8.57 1.12 0.19
CA SER A 81 9.02 0.83 1.56
C SER A 81 10.29 -0.03 1.51
N ILE A 82 11.17 0.13 2.49
CA ILE A 82 12.34 -0.73 2.65
C ILE A 82 12.51 -1.19 4.10
N ASN A 83 12.72 -2.49 4.27
CA ASN A 83 13.15 -3.13 5.49
C ASN A 83 14.67 -3.29 5.46
N GLU A 84 15.38 -2.34 6.06
CA GLU A 84 16.85 -2.29 6.08
C GLU A 84 17.52 -3.51 6.74
N THR A 85 16.76 -4.33 7.47
CA THR A 85 17.28 -5.54 8.13
C THR A 85 17.19 -6.80 7.26
N GLU A 86 16.40 -6.75 6.18
CA GLU A 86 16.25 -7.85 5.23
C GLU A 86 17.25 -7.66 4.08
N ASN A 87 18.16 -8.64 3.93
CA ASN A 87 19.21 -8.62 2.91
C ASN A 87 19.05 -9.74 1.88
N SER A 88 17.84 -10.29 1.75
CA SER A 88 17.54 -11.32 0.76
C SER A 88 17.21 -10.70 -0.60
N ASP A 89 17.76 -11.30 -1.65
CA ASP A 89 17.42 -11.02 -3.06
C ASP A 89 16.18 -11.83 -3.51
N ASP A 90 15.51 -12.55 -2.59
CA ASP A 90 14.25 -13.23 -2.89
C ASP A 90 13.20 -12.23 -3.37
N THR A 91 12.40 -12.61 -4.36
CA THR A 91 11.26 -11.83 -4.85
C THR A 91 9.93 -12.47 -4.47
N VAL A 92 8.88 -11.65 -4.47
CA VAL A 92 7.49 -12.09 -4.42
C VAL A 92 6.74 -11.57 -5.63
N ASP A 93 6.09 -12.49 -6.33
CA ASP A 93 5.20 -12.16 -7.43
C ASP A 93 3.86 -11.66 -6.91
N TYR A 94 3.48 -10.47 -7.36
CA TYR A 94 2.14 -9.93 -7.18
C TYR A 94 1.33 -10.11 -8.46
N TYR A 95 0.03 -10.38 -8.27
CA TYR A 95 -0.87 -10.74 -9.35
C TYR A 95 -2.00 -9.70 -9.48
N LEU A 96 -2.42 -9.47 -10.72
CA LEU A 96 -3.56 -8.64 -11.09
C LEU A 96 -4.47 -9.45 -12.02
N PHE A 97 -5.73 -9.64 -11.63
CA PHE A 97 -6.68 -10.51 -12.35
C PHE A 97 -6.15 -11.94 -12.58
N GLY A 98 -5.40 -12.49 -11.62
CA GLY A 98 -4.77 -13.82 -11.72
C GLY A 98 -3.59 -13.90 -12.69
N ASN A 99 -3.22 -12.81 -13.35
CA ASN A 99 -2.02 -12.72 -14.19
C ASN A 99 -0.87 -12.14 -13.39
N HIS A 100 0.35 -12.60 -13.68
CA HIS A 100 1.56 -11.98 -13.15
C HIS A 100 1.54 -10.48 -13.46
N HIS A 101 1.78 -9.65 -12.45
CA HIS A 101 1.75 -8.21 -12.58
C HIS A 101 3.14 -7.60 -12.37
N THR A 102 3.75 -7.88 -11.22
CA THR A 102 5.07 -7.36 -10.88
C THR A 102 5.77 -8.27 -9.87
N GLU A 103 7.09 -8.26 -9.90
CA GLU A 103 7.94 -8.90 -8.90
C GLU A 103 8.47 -7.84 -7.94
N VAL A 104 8.49 -8.13 -6.65
CA VAL A 104 9.00 -7.21 -5.64
C VAL A 104 9.97 -7.95 -4.74
N GLU A 105 11.16 -7.39 -4.54
CA GLU A 105 12.15 -7.94 -3.62
C GLU A 105 11.63 -7.93 -2.18
N THR A 106 11.91 -8.99 -1.44
CA THR A 106 11.41 -9.18 -0.07
C THR A 106 11.89 -8.10 0.90
N ARG A 107 13.00 -7.42 0.60
CA ARG A 107 13.44 -6.23 1.35
C ARG A 107 12.44 -5.08 1.32
N HIS A 108 11.46 -5.07 0.43
CA HIS A 108 10.41 -4.05 0.43
C HIS A 108 9.22 -4.38 1.34
N ILE A 109 9.19 -5.60 1.90
CA ILE A 109 8.13 -6.05 2.80
C ILE A 109 8.45 -5.63 4.24
N ILE A 110 7.60 -4.77 4.79
CA ILE A 110 7.67 -4.29 6.18
C ILE A 110 6.54 -4.88 7.04
N GLY A 111 6.63 -4.73 8.35
CA GLY A 111 5.60 -5.19 9.28
C GLY A 111 4.23 -4.57 9.00
N ILE A 112 3.15 -5.32 9.26
CA ILE A 112 1.77 -4.86 8.99
C ILE A 112 1.45 -3.58 9.78
N ALA A 113 1.75 -3.54 11.09
CA ALA A 113 1.45 -2.38 11.92
C ALA A 113 2.13 -1.08 11.43
N PRO A 114 3.47 -1.02 11.24
CA PRO A 114 4.11 0.19 10.73
C PRO A 114 3.65 0.55 9.30
N ALA A 115 3.31 -0.45 8.46
CA ALA A 115 2.75 -0.19 7.14
C ALA A 115 1.37 0.49 7.22
N LEU A 116 0.48 0.02 8.10
CA LEU A 116 -0.83 0.64 8.28
C LEU A 116 -0.70 2.07 8.83
N GLU A 117 0.18 2.29 9.80
CA GLU A 117 0.46 3.64 10.31
C GLU A 117 0.90 4.59 9.19
N ALA A 118 1.81 4.12 8.31
CA ALA A 118 2.27 4.89 7.16
C ALA A 118 1.16 5.19 6.15
N VAL A 119 0.30 4.21 5.85
CA VAL A 119 -0.90 4.40 5.01
C VAL A 119 -1.82 5.46 5.62
N GLY A 120 -2.03 5.42 6.94
CA GLY A 120 -2.87 6.40 7.62
C GLY A 120 -2.31 7.82 7.56
N GLU A 121 -0.98 7.97 7.69
CA GLU A 121 -0.31 9.25 7.53
C GLU A 121 -0.46 9.80 6.11
N PHE A 122 -0.28 8.95 5.09
CA PHE A 122 -0.52 9.30 3.70
C PHE A 122 -1.98 9.74 3.45
N CYS A 123 -2.97 8.98 3.90
CA CYS A 123 -4.38 9.36 3.75
C CYS A 123 -4.68 10.72 4.40
N ARG A 124 -4.15 10.96 5.60
CA ARG A 124 -4.36 12.22 6.34
C ARG A 124 -3.64 13.41 5.70
N THR A 125 -2.38 13.26 5.34
CA THR A 125 -1.49 14.38 5.02
C THR A 125 -1.05 14.42 3.56
N GLY A 126 -1.03 13.28 2.86
CA GLY A 126 -0.39 13.09 1.57
C GLY A 126 1.12 12.87 1.66
N ALA A 127 1.72 12.98 2.84
CA ALA A 127 3.14 12.76 3.04
C ALA A 127 3.45 11.29 3.26
N LEU A 128 4.68 10.91 2.91
CA LEU A 128 5.25 9.61 3.27
C LEU A 128 5.71 9.62 4.73
N SER A 129 5.38 8.55 5.44
CA SER A 129 5.70 8.47 6.86
C SER A 129 7.20 8.36 7.09
N GLY A 130 7.71 9.19 8.01
CA GLY A 130 9.09 9.10 8.50
C GLY A 130 9.32 7.97 9.51
N ALA A 131 8.28 7.21 9.88
CA ALA A 131 8.39 6.07 10.78
C ALA A 131 8.91 4.80 10.08
N ILE A 132 8.93 4.79 8.75
CA ILE A 132 9.50 3.73 7.91
C ILE A 132 10.48 4.32 6.92
N SER A 133 11.40 3.49 6.44
CA SER A 133 12.34 3.88 5.39
C SER A 133 11.70 3.70 4.01
N TRP A 134 12.08 4.58 3.08
CA TRP A 134 11.67 4.56 1.68
C TRP A 134 12.90 4.57 0.78
N THR A 135 12.80 3.95 -0.39
CA THR A 135 13.84 3.99 -1.44
C THR A 135 13.20 4.26 -2.80
N GLU A 136 13.95 4.90 -3.69
CA GLU A 136 13.58 5.04 -5.11
C GLU A 136 13.64 3.68 -5.82
N VAL A 137 12.70 3.47 -6.75
CA VAL A 137 12.58 2.26 -7.59
C VAL A 137 12.34 2.60 -9.06
#